data_AF-A0A2L2XEI9-F1
#
_entry.id   AF-A0A2L2XEI9-F1
#
_cell.length_a   1.000
_cell.length_b   1.000
_cell.length_c   1.000
_cell.angle_alpha   90.00
_cell.angle_beta   90.00
_cell.angle_gamma   90.00
#
_symmetry.space_group_name_H-M   'P 1'
#
loop_
_entity.id
_entity.type
_entity.pdbx_description
1 polymer ?
#
loop_
_entity_poly.entity_id
_entity_poly.type
_entity_poly.pdbx_seq_one_letter_code
_entity_poly.pdbx_strand_id
1 'polypeptide(L)' 'MLFLLSLIFIAIIAYEAPGLIRQKMWRELAAFGVLLIIGMIYSYGQVLDLPLPNPTKGIEAVFKPVSEYLEKILS' A
#
# COMPACT_ATOMS: atom_id res chain seq x y z
N MET A 1 0.27 16.56 7.26
CA MET A 1 0.09 15.10 7.08
C MET A 1 1.41 14.34 6.95
N LEU A 2 2.36 14.81 6.11
CA LEU A 2 3.68 14.16 5.93
C LEU A 2 4.46 13.91 7.24
N PHE A 3 4.56 14.89 8.13
CA PHE A 3 5.26 14.72 9.42
C PHE A 3 4.65 13.62 10.30
N LEU A 4 3.32 13.57 10.37
CA LEU A 4 2.60 12.54 11.13
C LEU A 4 2.83 11.16 10.52
N LEU A 5 2.78 11.07 9.19
CA LEU A 5 3.02 9.84 8.44
C LEU A 5 4.44 9.30 8.69
N SER A 6 5.45 10.18 8.58
CA SER A 6 6.84 9.83 8.90
C SER A 6 7.00 9.34 10.34
N LEU A 7 6.35 10.01 11.30
CA LEU A 7 6.42 9.62 12.70
C LEU A 7 5.84 8.21 12.94
N ILE A 8 4.73 7.87 12.29
CA ILE A 8 4.11 6.54 12.37
C ILE A 8 5.08 5.48 11.84
N PHE A 9 5.66 5.69 10.65
CA PHE A 9 6.60 4.73 10.09
C PHE A 9 7.86 4.55 10.96
N ILE A 10 8.39 5.64 11.52
CA ILE A 10 9.53 5.58 12.45
C ILE A 10 9.14 4.78 13.70
N ALA A 11 7.95 5.00 14.26
CA ALA A 11 7.47 4.25 15.41
C ALA A 11 7.34 2.75 15.13
N ILE A 12 6.80 2.38 13.95
CA ILE A 12 6.67 0.98 13.51
C ILE A 12 8.06 0.34 13.38
N ILE A 13 9.01 1.00 12.70
CA ILE A 13 10.38 0.49 12.55
C ILE A 13 11.05 0.35 13.93
N ALA A 14 10.92 1.35 14.80
CA ALA A 14 11.54 1.35 16.12
C ALA A 14 10.97 0.27 17.04
N TYR A 15 9.71 -0.13 16.85
CA TYR A 15 9.08 -1.21 17.62
C TYR A 15 9.42 -2.60 17.07
N GLU A 16 9.21 -2.80 15.77
CA GLU A 16 9.29 -4.13 15.14
C GLU A 16 10.74 -4.52 14.80
N ALA A 17 11.49 -3.64 14.13
CA ALA A 17 12.81 -3.96 13.58
C ALA A 17 13.84 -4.43 14.61
N PRO A 18 13.99 -3.81 15.81
CA PRO A 18 14.97 -4.30 16.77
C PRO A 18 14.63 -5.69 17.32
N GLY A 19 13.34 -6.04 17.42
CA GLY A 19 12.90 -7.37 17.81
C GLY A 19 13.37 -8.43 16.81
N LEU A 20 13.15 -8.18 15.52
CA LEU A 20 13.55 -9.09 14.44
C LEU A 20 15.07 -9.21 14.30
N ILE A 21 15.80 -8.10 14.44
CA ILE A 21 17.28 -8.09 14.38
C ILE A 21 17.86 -8.88 15.55
N ARG A 22 17.35 -8.68 16.78
CA ARG A 22 17.81 -9.40 17.97
C ARG A 22 17.61 -10.91 17.87
N GLN A 23 16.50 -11.33 17.25
CA GLN A 23 16.19 -12.74 17.04
C GLN A 23 16.86 -13.33 15.78
N LYS A 24 17.68 -12.54 15.05
CA LYS A 24 18.31 -12.93 13.77
C LYS A 24 17.30 -13.43 12.72
N MET A 25 16.08 -12.89 12.77
CA MET A 25 14.96 -13.24 11.90
C MET A 25 15.05 -12.47 10.57
N TRP A 26 16.09 -12.77 9.78
CA TRP A 26 16.40 -12.03 8.56
C TRP A 26 15.34 -12.18 7.46
N ARG A 27 14.68 -13.34 7.39
CA ARG A 27 13.61 -13.60 6.42
C ARG A 27 12.37 -12.77 6.73
N GLU A 28 12.04 -12.69 8.01
CA GLU A 28 10.92 -11.92 8.51
C GLU A 28 11.23 -10.42 8.43
N LEU A 29 12.49 -10.03 8.65
CA LEU A 29 12.93 -8.64 8.50
C LEU A 29 12.82 -8.20 7.03
N ALA A 30 13.15 -9.09 6.10
CA ALA A 30 12.95 -8.85 4.68
C ALA A 30 11.46 -8.73 4.33
N ALA A 31 10.61 -9.64 4.81
CA ALA A 31 9.16 -9.58 4.57
C ALA A 31 8.54 -8.29 5.15
N PHE A 32 8.88 -7.95 6.40
CA PHE A 32 8.50 -6.70 7.04
C PHE A 32 8.97 -5.49 6.24
N GLY A 33 10.24 -5.44 5.84
CA GLY A 33 10.80 -4.34 5.07
C GLY A 33 10.12 -4.15 3.72
N VAL A 34 9.85 -5.24 2.98
CA VAL A 34 9.13 -5.19 1.70
C VAL A 34 7.72 -4.62 1.89
N LEU A 35 6.97 -5.15 2.86
CA LEU A 35 5.61 -4.65 3.15
C LEU A 35 5.61 -3.18 3.59
N LEU A 36 6.58 -2.80 4.43
CA LEU A 36 6.73 -1.43 4.92
C LEU A 36 7.06 -0.45 3.78
N ILE A 37 7.98 -0.82 2.88
CA ILE A 37 8.33 -0.01 1.70
C ILE A 37 7.12 0.16 0.79
N ILE A 38 6.36 -0.92 0.54
CA ILE A 38 5.12 -0.83 -0.27
C ILE A 38 4.15 0.17 0.39
N GLY A 39 3.90 0.03 1.69
CA GLY A 39 3.04 0.95 2.44
C GLY A 39 3.52 2.40 2.41
N MET A 40 4.84 2.62 2.50
CA MET A 40 5.45 3.94 2.37
C MET A 40 5.21 4.53 0.97
N ILE A 41 5.55 3.79 -0.09
CA ILE A 41 5.39 4.27 -1.47
C ILE A 41 3.94 4.69 -1.73
N TYR A 42 2.97 3.88 -1.32
CA TYR A 42 1.55 4.22 -1.48
C TYR A 42 1.12 5.40 -0.62
N SER A 43 1.50 5.43 0.66
CA SER A 43 1.08 6.52 1.56
C SER A 43 1.70 7.85 1.18
N TYR A 44 3.02 7.88 0.90
CA TYR A 44 3.69 9.10 0.46
C TYR A 44 3.26 9.49 -0.95
N GLY A 45 3.11 8.53 -1.86
CA GLY A 45 2.64 8.82 -3.21
C GLY A 45 1.23 9.40 -3.23
N GLN A 46 0.34 8.95 -2.34
CA GLN A 46 -1.00 9.53 -2.19
C GLN A 46 -0.94 10.96 -1.62
N VAL A 47 -0.07 11.22 -0.64
CA VAL A 47 0.06 12.56 -0.04
C VAL A 47 0.76 13.55 -0.98
N LEU A 48 1.63 13.07 -1.87
CA LEU A 48 2.35 13.87 -2.86
C LEU A 48 1.61 13.98 -4.20
N ASP A 49 0.38 13.46 -4.31
CA ASP A 49 -0.38 13.37 -5.57
C ASP A 49 0.43 12.77 -6.73
N LEU A 50 1.33 11.83 -6.43
CA LEU A 50 2.07 11.11 -7.46
C LEU A 50 1.13 10.17 -8.23
N PRO A 51 1.32 9.98 -9.54
CA PRO A 51 0.55 9.04 -10.34
C PRO A 51 0.94 7.60 -9.94
N LEU A 52 0.39 7.16 -8.82
CA LEU A 52 0.54 5.79 -8.35
C LEU A 52 -0.28 4.85 -9.24
N PRO A 53 0.21 3.62 -9.50
CA PRO A 53 -0.61 2.60 -10.11
C PRO A 53 -1.83 2.37 -9.22
N ASN A 54 -3.00 2.77 -9.71
CA ASN A 54 -4.25 2.64 -8.96
C ASN A 54 -4.86 1.25 -9.29
N PRO A 55 -4.83 0.29 -8.35
CA PRO A 55 -5.38 -1.05 -8.57
C PRO A 55 -6.88 -1.00 -8.90
N THR A 56 -7.57 0.03 -8.39
CA THR A 56 -8.98 0.27 -8.65
C THR A 56 -9.26 0.52 -10.13
N LYS A 57 -8.32 1.09 -10.89
CA LYS A 57 -8.47 1.19 -12.36
C LYS A 57 -8.43 -0.19 -13.04
N GLY A 58 -7.64 -1.12 -12.51
CA GLY A 58 -7.60 -2.49 -13.00
C GLY A 58 -8.91 -3.22 -12.69
N ILE A 59 -9.43 -3.06 -11.47
CA ILE A 59 -10.74 -3.59 -11.08
C ILE A 59 -11.83 -2.97 -11.98
N GLU A 60 -11.83 -1.66 -12.16
CA GLU A 60 -12.75 -0.96 -13.04
C GLU A 60 -12.72 -1.51 -14.46
N ALA A 61 -11.54 -1.76 -15.04
CA ALA A 61 -11.42 -2.36 -16.37
C ALA A 61 -12.08 -3.76 -16.48
N VAL A 62 -12.07 -4.55 -15.40
CA VAL A 62 -12.72 -5.87 -15.35
C VAL A 62 -14.23 -5.77 -15.18
N PHE A 63 -14.70 -4.83 -14.34
CA PHE A 63 -16.12 -4.70 -14.00
C PHE A 63 -16.91 -3.81 -14.95
N LYS A 64 -16.25 -2.85 -15.61
CA LYS A 64 -16.85 -1.95 -16.61
C LYS A 64 -17.65 -2.67 -17.70
N PRO A 65 -17.17 -3.74 -18.35
CA PRO A 65 -17.98 -4.45 -19.34
C PRO A 65 -19.27 -5.00 -18.73
N VAL A 66 -19.22 -5.56 -17.51
CA VAL A 66 -20.42 -6.08 -16.83
C VAL A 66 -21.41 -4.96 -16.53
N SER A 67 -20.93 -3.81 -16.04
CA SER A 67 -21.76 -2.64 -15.78
C SER A 67 -22.43 -2.11 -17.06
N GLU A 68 -21.68 -2.00 -18.16
CA GLU A 68 -22.21 -1.58 -19.47
C GLU A 68 -23.25 -2.56 -20.04
N TYR A 69 -23.04 -3.87 -19.86
CA TYR A 69 -24.04 -4.88 -20.21
C TYR A 69 -25.31 -4.76 -19.37
N LEU A 70 -25.18 -4.53 -18.06
CA LEU A 70 -26.33 -4.36 -17.17
C LEU A 70 -27.11 -3.06 -17.48
N GLU A 71 -26.43 -1.94 -17.68
CA GLU A 71 -27.06 -0.68 -18.09
C GLU A 71 -27.88 -0.87 -19.37
N LYS A 72 -27.32 -1.56 -20.37
CA LYS A 72 -28.00 -1.83 -21.64
C LYS A 72 -29.23 -2.74 -21.52
N ILE A 73 -29.28 -3.61 -20.51
CA ILE A 73 -30.43 -4.50 -20.27
C ILE A 73 -31.52 -3.77 -19.46
N LEU A 74 -31.12 -2.84 -18.59
CA LEU A 74 -32.01 -2.08 -17.72
C LEU A 74 -32.59 -0.82 -18.39
N SER A 75 -31.96 -0.33 -19.47
CA SER A 75 -32.44 0.75 -20.34
C SER A 75 -33.36 0.25 -21.45
#